data_AF-A0A1B6IBS0-F1
#
_entry.id   AF-A0A1B6IBS0-F1
#
_cell.length_a   1.000
_cell.length_b   1.000
_cell.length_c   1.000
_cell.angle_alpha   90.00
_cell.angle_beta   90.00
_cell.angle_gamma   90.00
#
_symmetry.space_group_name_H-M   'P 1'
#
loop_
_entity.id
_entity.type
_entity.pdbx_description
1 polymer ?
#
loop_
_entity_poly.entity_id
_entity_poly.type
_entity_poly.pdbx_seq_one_letter_code
_entity_poly.pdbx_strand_id
1 'polypeptide(L)'
;VTPCPRPSHSPHLLHSSVIFPHSRPLEVCVEGRRQGVTKKCRDNGRLMVCKMELLRTFLQVSGDRFQRMAYRDIKASADQYRINWTQTRSRLGAWTTKPCHLEHFNISE
;
A
#
# COMPACT_ATOMS: atom_id res chain seq x y z
N VAL A 1 -16.64 -48.70 21.06
CA VAL A 1 -16.48 -47.75 19.93
C VAL A 1 -16.16 -46.39 20.51
N THR A 2 -14.89 -46.00 20.51
CA THR A 2 -14.44 -44.68 20.96
C THR A 2 -14.82 -43.63 19.90
N PRO A 3 -15.41 -42.48 20.27
CA PRO A 3 -15.75 -41.44 19.30
C PRO A 3 -14.49 -40.73 18.83
N CYS A 4 -14.31 -40.61 17.50
CA CYS A 4 -13.24 -39.79 16.91
C CYS A 4 -13.41 -38.33 17.35
N PRO A 5 -12.35 -37.64 17.78
CA PRO A 5 -12.40 -36.21 18.06
C PRO A 5 -12.66 -35.45 16.75
N ARG A 6 -13.66 -34.56 16.75
CA ARG A 6 -13.91 -33.64 15.64
C ARG A 6 -12.69 -32.71 15.48
N PRO A 7 -12.19 -32.46 14.26
CA PRO A 7 -11.17 -31.46 14.06
C PRO A 7 -11.71 -30.11 14.53
N SER A 8 -10.98 -29.44 15.42
CA SER A 8 -11.22 -28.02 15.73
C SER A 8 -10.83 -27.23 14.48
N HIS A 9 -11.78 -26.98 13.58
CA HIS A 9 -11.58 -26.11 12.45
C HIS A 9 -11.42 -24.69 12.97
N SER A 10 -10.17 -24.32 13.27
CA SER A 10 -9.79 -22.91 13.38
C SER A 10 -10.04 -22.29 12.01
N PRO A 11 -10.74 -21.15 11.90
CA PRO A 11 -10.92 -20.50 10.62
C PRO A 11 -9.55 -20.19 10.03
N HIS A 12 -9.18 -20.87 8.95
CA HIS A 12 -7.96 -20.58 8.23
C HIS A 12 -8.13 -19.20 7.62
N LEU A 13 -7.44 -18.20 8.18
CA LEU A 13 -7.35 -16.90 7.54
C LEU A 13 -6.70 -17.10 6.18
N LEU A 14 -7.40 -16.70 5.12
CA LEU A 14 -6.82 -16.69 3.79
C LEU A 14 -5.69 -15.65 3.78
N HIS A 15 -4.48 -16.04 3.38
CA HIS A 15 -3.32 -15.14 3.29
C HIS A 15 -3.41 -14.17 2.09
N SER A 16 -4.61 -14.05 1.51
CA SER A 16 -4.89 -13.25 0.33
C SER A 16 -5.79 -12.08 0.66
N SER A 17 -5.52 -10.94 0.01
CA SER A 17 -6.40 -9.78 0.03
C SER A 17 -6.87 -9.43 -1.38
N VAL A 18 -8.13 -9.00 -1.46
CA VAL A 18 -8.82 -8.67 -2.71
C VAL A 18 -9.01 -7.16 -2.78
N ILE A 19 -8.61 -6.56 -3.90
CA ILE A 19 -8.71 -5.12 -4.17
C ILE A 19 -9.71 -4.95 -5.32
N PHE A 20 -10.78 -4.18 -5.08
CA PHE A 20 -11.86 -3.93 -6.04
C PHE A 20 -11.89 -2.46 -6.48
N PRO A 21 -11.12 -2.06 -7.50
CA PRO A 21 -11.24 -0.75 -8.11
C PRO A 21 -12.49 -0.68 -9.01
N HIS A 22 -13.25 0.41 -8.92
CA HIS A 22 -14.56 0.56 -9.60
C HIS A 22 -14.50 0.44 -11.13
N SER A 23 -13.35 0.72 -11.76
CA SER A 23 -13.18 0.82 -13.21
C SER A 23 -12.07 -0.09 -13.78
N ARG A 24 -11.56 -1.04 -13.00
CA ARG A 24 -10.48 -1.95 -13.45
C ARG A 24 -10.75 -3.39 -13.01
N PRO A 25 -10.11 -4.38 -13.65
CA PRO A 25 -10.21 -5.77 -13.23
C PRO A 25 -9.80 -5.95 -11.76
N LEU A 26 -10.47 -6.90 -11.10
CA LEU A 26 -10.16 -7.34 -9.74
C LEU A 26 -8.66 -7.63 -9.60
N GLU A 27 -8.05 -7.12 -8.53
CA GLU A 27 -6.68 -7.46 -8.18
C GLU A 27 -6.68 -8.34 -6.93
N VAL A 28 -6.19 -9.57 -7.07
CA VAL A 28 -5.98 -10.48 -5.94
C VAL A 28 -4.51 -10.49 -5.61
N CYS A 29 -4.19 -10.41 -4.33
CA CYS A 29 -2.82 -10.48 -3.85
C CYS A 29 -2.66 -11.51 -2.74
N VAL A 30 -1.48 -12.10 -2.66
CA VAL A 30 -1.07 -13.04 -1.62
C VAL A 30 0.20 -12.47 -1.00
N GLU A 31 0.22 -12.30 0.32
CA GLU A 31 1.36 -11.69 1.05
C GLU A 31 1.81 -10.34 0.46
N GLY A 32 0.84 -9.53 0.00
CA GLY A 32 1.11 -8.20 -0.58
C GLY A 32 1.71 -8.21 -1.98
N ARG A 33 1.71 -9.35 -2.69
CA ARG A 33 2.12 -9.46 -4.10
C ARG A 33 0.96 -9.87 -4.99
N ARG A 34 0.89 -9.30 -6.19
CA ARG A 34 -0.18 -9.61 -7.15
C ARG A 34 -0.14 -11.09 -7.54
N GLN A 35 -1.26 -11.78 -7.41
CA GLN A 35 -1.41 -13.17 -7.81
C GLN A 35 -1.49 -13.27 -9.35
N GLY A 36 -0.91 -14.33 -9.92
CA GLY A 36 -0.89 -14.56 -11.38
C GLY A 36 0.30 -13.90 -12.09
N VAL A 37 1.23 -13.27 -11.38
CA VAL A 37 2.45 -12.70 -11.96
C VAL A 37 3.53 -13.77 -12.05
N THR A 38 4.04 -14.00 -13.26
CA THR A 38 5.13 -14.95 -13.50
C THR A 38 6.48 -14.31 -13.17
N LYS A 39 7.48 -15.12 -12.79
CA LYS A 39 8.86 -14.65 -12.52
C LYS A 39 9.47 -13.80 -13.66
N LYS A 40 8.96 -13.95 -14.88
CA LYS A 40 9.42 -13.23 -16.09
C LYS A 40 8.86 -11.80 -16.20
N CYS A 41 7.81 -11.44 -15.46
CA CYS A 41 7.16 -10.12 -15.51
C CYS A 41 7.27 -9.39 -14.16
N ARG A 42 8.50 -9.15 -13.70
CA ARG A 42 8.77 -8.61 -12.36
C ARG A 42 8.19 -7.21 -12.14
N ASP A 43 8.13 -6.39 -13.18
CA ASP A 43 7.55 -5.04 -13.13
C ASP A 43 6.01 -5.04 -12.99
N ASN A 44 5.34 -6.10 -13.45
CA ASN A 44 3.89 -6.26 -13.33
C ASN A 44 3.45 -6.89 -11.98
N GLY A 45 4.41 -7.14 -11.08
CA GLY A 45 4.19 -7.74 -9.75
C GLY A 45 3.61 -6.80 -8.69
N ARG A 46 3.64 -5.50 -8.96
CA ARG A 46 3.24 -4.47 -7.99
C ARG A 46 1.73 -4.34 -7.95
N LEU A 47 1.22 -4.17 -6.74
CA LEU A 47 -0.18 -3.82 -6.54
C LEU A 47 -0.45 -2.38 -6.95
N MET A 48 -1.60 -2.13 -7.55
CA MET A 48 -2.01 -0.78 -7.91
C MET A 48 -2.11 0.17 -6.71
N VAL A 49 -2.41 -0.37 -5.53
CA VAL A 49 -2.52 0.40 -4.28
C VAL A 49 -1.17 0.57 -3.58
N CYS A 50 -0.08 0.06 -4.13
CA CYS A 50 1.23 0.27 -3.53
C CYS A 50 1.68 1.73 -3.73
N LYS A 51 2.56 2.21 -2.84
CA LYS A 51 2.99 3.63 -2.84
C LYS A 51 3.56 4.10 -4.19
N MET A 52 4.26 3.20 -4.91
CA MET A 52 4.86 3.51 -6.21
C MET A 52 3.79 3.79 -7.26
N GLU A 53 2.80 2.90 -7.42
CA GLU A 53 1.74 3.09 -8.40
C GLU A 53 0.85 4.28 -8.04
N LEU A 54 0.54 4.47 -6.75
CA LEU A 54 -0.20 5.64 -6.29
C LEU A 54 0.56 6.95 -6.57
N LEU A 55 1.88 6.97 -6.38
CA LEU A 55 2.70 8.14 -6.73
C LEU A 55 2.71 8.37 -8.25
N ARG A 56 2.77 7.32 -9.08
CA ARG A 56 2.68 7.46 -10.55
C ARG A 56 1.37 8.12 -10.95
N THR A 57 0.26 7.63 -10.42
CA THR A 57 -1.06 8.24 -10.66
C THR A 57 -1.13 9.69 -10.16
N PHE A 58 -0.55 9.98 -8.99
CA PHE A 58 -0.48 11.34 -8.48
C PHE A 58 0.29 12.29 -9.41
N LEU A 59 1.46 11.87 -9.92
CA LEU A 59 2.26 12.67 -10.85
C LEU A 59 1.52 12.96 -12.16
N GLN A 60 0.74 11.99 -12.68
CA GLN A 60 -0.09 12.19 -13.86
C GLN A 60 -1.14 13.30 -13.69
N VAL A 61 -1.66 13.49 -12.47
CA VAL A 61 -2.71 14.49 -12.18
C VAL A 61 -2.11 15.83 -11.74
N SER A 62 -0.96 15.82 -11.08
CA SER A 62 -0.34 17.01 -10.48
C SER A 62 0.62 17.76 -11.40
N GLY A 63 0.93 17.21 -12.58
CA GLY A 63 1.82 17.82 -13.57
C GLY A 63 3.28 17.82 -13.13
N ASP A 64 4.06 18.76 -13.68
CA ASP A 64 5.53 18.72 -13.59
C ASP A 64 6.08 19.18 -12.23
N ARG A 65 5.26 19.84 -11.40
CA ARG A 65 5.67 20.45 -10.13
C ARG A 65 6.41 19.48 -9.20
N PHE A 66 5.98 18.23 -9.17
CA PHE A 66 6.49 17.21 -8.25
C PHE A 66 7.41 16.19 -8.93
N GLN A 67 7.74 16.40 -10.21
CA GLN A 67 8.67 15.51 -10.89
C GLN A 67 10.03 15.53 -10.20
N ARG A 68 10.68 14.36 -10.17
CA ARG A 68 12.02 14.14 -9.58
C ARG A 68 12.11 14.35 -8.06
N MET A 69 11.04 14.79 -7.40
CA MET A 69 10.98 14.85 -5.94
C MET A 69 10.83 13.46 -5.31
N ALA A 70 11.40 13.26 -4.13
CA ALA A 70 11.15 12.03 -3.38
C ALA A 70 9.72 12.03 -2.83
N TYR A 71 9.13 10.84 -2.71
CA TYR A 71 7.79 10.61 -2.17
C TYR A 71 7.59 11.29 -0.81
N ARG A 72 8.62 11.26 0.06
CA ARG A 72 8.63 11.97 1.34
C ARG A 72 8.45 13.49 1.19
N ASP A 73 9.16 14.11 0.25
CA ASP A 73 9.17 15.56 0.06
C ASP A 73 7.85 16.04 -0.55
N ILE A 74 7.28 15.23 -1.45
CA ILE A 74 5.95 15.47 -2.00
C ILE A 74 4.91 15.46 -0.87
N LYS A 75 4.93 14.45 0.01
CA LYS A 75 4.07 14.44 1.21
C LYS A 75 4.35 15.61 2.15
N ALA A 76 5.59 16.06 2.25
CA ALA A 76 5.98 17.19 3.09
C ALA A 76 5.32 18.51 2.64
N SER A 77 5.08 18.67 1.33
CA SER A 77 4.40 19.85 0.75
C SER A 77 2.90 19.96 1.05
N ALA A 78 2.28 18.91 1.58
CA ALA A 78 0.87 18.92 1.96
C ALA A 78 0.66 19.57 3.34
N ASP A 79 0.92 20.87 3.44
CA ASP A 79 1.00 21.59 4.72
C ASP A 79 -0.28 21.47 5.55
N GLN A 80 -1.44 21.71 4.96
CA GLN A 80 -2.71 21.62 5.68
C GLN A 80 -2.97 20.21 6.21
N TYR A 81 -2.69 19.17 5.42
CA TYR A 81 -2.82 17.79 5.85
C TYR A 81 -1.89 17.49 7.03
N ARG A 82 -0.64 17.96 6.96
CA ARG A 82 0.35 17.74 8.03
C ARG A 82 -0.02 18.45 9.32
N ILE A 83 -0.50 19.69 9.24
CA ILE A 83 -0.99 20.46 10.40
C ILE A 83 -2.15 19.69 11.05
N ASN A 84 -3.16 19.33 10.27
CA ASN A 84 -4.34 18.60 10.75
C ASN A 84 -3.95 17.23 11.34
N TRP A 85 -3.06 16.49 10.68
CA TRP A 85 -2.59 15.20 11.16
C TRP A 85 -1.79 15.32 12.47
N THR A 86 -0.96 16.36 12.61
CA THR A 86 -0.18 16.62 13.83
C THR A 86 -1.11 16.92 15.01
N GLN A 87 -2.13 17.76 14.80
CA GLN A 87 -3.13 18.07 15.82
C GLN A 87 -3.92 16.82 16.23
N THR A 88 -4.41 16.03 15.27
CA THR A 88 -5.13 14.78 15.55
C THR A 88 -4.24 13.80 16.30
N ARG A 89 -2.99 13.60 15.85
CA ARG A 89 -2.04 12.69 16.46
C ARG A 89 -1.73 13.06 17.91
N SER A 90 -1.65 14.34 18.24
CA SER A 90 -1.40 14.81 19.62
C SER A 90 -2.45 14.32 20.62
N ARG A 91 -3.68 14.04 20.15
CA ARG A 91 -4.81 13.58 20.98
C ARG A 91 -4.87 12.05 21.11
N LEU A 92 -4.19 11.31 20.24
CA LEU A 92 -4.23 9.84 20.19
C LEU A 92 -3.12 9.18 21.03
N GLY A 93 -2.26 9.97 21.68
CA GLY A 93 -1.11 9.47 22.43
C GLY A 93 0.01 8.94 21.53
N ALA A 94 0.68 7.87 21.96
CA ALA A 94 1.78 7.29 21.20
C ALA A 94 1.27 6.59 19.93
N TRP A 95 1.64 7.14 18.76
CA TRP A 95 1.32 6.56 17.46
C TRP A 95 2.57 5.99 16.79
N THR A 96 2.47 4.80 16.21
CA THR A 96 3.59 4.15 15.52
C THR A 96 4.00 4.93 14.28
N THR A 97 5.31 5.05 14.05
CA THR A 97 5.85 5.77 12.89
C THR A 97 6.57 4.77 12.00
N LYS A 98 6.30 4.83 10.69
CA LYS A 98 7.05 4.02 9.73
C LYS A 98 8.49 4.55 9.60
N PRO A 99 9.47 3.67 9.38
CA PRO A 99 10.84 4.09 9.10
C PRO A 99 10.92 5.03 7.88
N CYS A 100 11.71 6.09 8.01
CA CYS A 100 11.79 7.16 7.01
C CYS A 100 12.29 6.68 5.64
N HIS A 101 13.20 5.69 5.63
CA HIS A 101 13.81 5.15 4.41
C HIS A 101 12.78 4.49 3.46
N LEU A 102 11.62 4.05 3.98
CA LEU A 102 10.52 3.51 3.18
C LEU A 102 9.73 4.59 2.42
N GLU A 103 10.13 5.86 2.54
CA GLU A 103 9.56 7.02 1.85
C GLU A 103 10.61 7.79 1.03
N HIS A 104 11.88 7.37 1.07
CA HIS A 104 12.99 7.98 0.32
C HIS A 104 13.15 7.34 -1.07
N PHE A 105 12.09 7.36 -1.87
CA PHE A 105 12.11 6.91 -3.27
C PHE A 105 11.47 7.97 -4.16
N ASN A 106 11.82 7.98 -5.44
CA ASN A 106 11.13 8.76 -6.47
C ASN A 106 10.76 7.83 -7.64
N ILE A 107 9.97 8.33 -8.58
CA ILE A 107 9.81 7.69 -9.88
C ILE A 107 10.79 8.40 -10.79
N SER A 108 11.93 7.76 -11.02
CA SER A 108 12.81 8.09 -12.13
C SER A 108 12.19 7.49 -13.40
N GLU A 109 12.13 8.26 -14.48
CA GLU A 109 11.77 7.74 -15.81
C GLU A 109 12.69 6.60 -16.24
#